data_AF-A0A2E8J824-F1
#
_entry.id   AF-A0A2E8J824-F1
#
_cell.length_a   1.000
_cell.length_b   1.000
_cell.length_c   1.000
_cell.angle_alpha   90.00
_cell.angle_beta   90.00
_cell.angle_gamma   90.00
#
_symmetry.space_group_name_H-M   'P 1'
#
loop_
_entity.id
_entity.type
_entity.pdbx_description
1 polymer ?
#
loop_
_entity_poly.entity_id
_entity_poly.type
_entity_poly.pdbx_seq_one_letter_code
_entity_poly.pdbx_strand_id
1 'polypeptide(L)'
;MSDSTEFREGPSVLDDDEEVKRPCLIMIKGDFIGQVYELENNVTMIGRSDEVELVISGISMSRKHAMIVDRSDGYYVSDLVSITAVGSTRTR
;
A
#
# COMPACT_ATOMS: atom_id res chain seq x y z
N MET A 1 -33.83 56.96 -3.73
CA MET A 1 -33.67 55.62 -4.33
C MET A 1 -32.68 54.89 -3.46
N SER A 2 -33.14 53.92 -2.67
CA SER A 2 -32.27 53.16 -1.75
C SER A 2 -32.00 51.82 -2.40
N ASP A 3 -30.78 51.65 -2.91
CA ASP A 3 -30.29 50.38 -3.43
C ASP A 3 -29.91 49.49 -2.23
N SER A 4 -30.67 48.42 -2.01
CA SER A 4 -30.41 47.40 -0.99
C SER A 4 -29.94 46.15 -1.72
N THR A 5 -28.66 46.10 -2.03
CA THR A 5 -28.01 44.90 -2.57
C THR A 5 -27.64 43.99 -1.40
N GLU A 6 -28.48 43.00 -1.14
CA GLU A 6 -28.18 41.92 -0.21
C GLU A 6 -27.04 41.07 -0.80
N PHE A 7 -25.87 41.12 -0.17
CA PHE A 7 -24.77 40.19 -0.42
C PHE A 7 -25.25 38.79 -0.01
N ARG A 8 -25.54 37.94 -0.99
CA ARG A 8 -25.71 36.51 -0.75
C ARG A 8 -24.33 35.92 -0.49
N GLU A 9 -24.05 35.58 0.77
CA GLU A 9 -22.93 34.72 1.10
C GLU A 9 -23.10 33.42 0.30
N GLY A 10 -22.25 33.23 -0.71
CA GLY A 10 -22.17 31.97 -1.43
C GLY A 10 -21.82 30.85 -0.44
N PRO A 11 -22.18 29.60 -0.74
CA PRO A 11 -21.86 28.48 0.14
C PRO A 11 -20.35 28.51 0.41
N SER A 12 -19.98 28.49 1.69
CA SER A 12 -18.60 28.35 2.12
C SER A 12 -18.06 27.06 1.52
N VAL A 13 -17.26 27.18 0.46
CA VAL A 13 -16.46 26.08 -0.04
C VAL A 13 -15.49 25.73 1.08
N LEU A 14 -15.82 24.68 1.81
CA LEU A 14 -14.86 24.00 2.67
C LEU A 14 -13.92 23.25 1.73
N ASP A 15 -13.05 23.98 1.03
CA ASP A 15 -11.97 23.42 0.24
C ASP A 15 -10.82 23.03 1.20
N ASP A 16 -11.09 22.04 2.06
CA ASP A 16 -10.06 21.23 2.71
C ASP A 16 -10.22 19.78 2.21
N ASP A 17 -10.40 19.60 0.89
CA ASP A 17 -9.97 18.37 0.23
C ASP A 17 -8.43 18.37 0.22
N GLU A 18 -7.82 18.18 1.40
CA GLU A 18 -6.44 17.69 1.43
C GLU A 18 -6.46 16.37 0.68
N GLU A 19 -5.96 16.38 -0.56
CA GLU A 19 -5.72 15.20 -1.35
C GLU A 19 -4.85 14.25 -0.51
N VAL A 20 -5.52 13.31 0.16
CA VAL A 20 -4.87 12.37 1.07
C VAL A 20 -3.93 11.54 0.22
N LYS A 21 -2.64 11.89 0.23
CA LYS A 21 -1.61 11.18 -0.52
C LYS A 21 -1.50 9.77 0.04
N ARG A 22 -2.15 8.83 -0.66
CA ARG A 22 -2.08 7.41 -0.29
C ARG A 22 -0.74 6.84 -0.78
N PRO A 23 -0.04 6.08 0.06
CA PRO A 23 1.13 5.33 -0.39
C PRO A 23 0.74 4.32 -1.49
N CYS A 24 1.62 4.13 -2.46
CA CYS A 24 1.44 3.11 -3.47
C CYS A 24 2.77 2.43 -3.83
N LEU A 25 2.65 1.20 -4.30
CA LEU A 25 3.73 0.44 -4.91
C LEU A 25 3.56 0.45 -6.42
N ILE A 26 4.66 0.64 -7.15
CA ILE A 26 4.66 0.57 -8.61
C ILE A 26 5.58 -0.57 -9.03
N MET A 27 5.07 -1.47 -9.85
CA MET A 27 5.87 -2.57 -10.38
C MET A 27 6.76 -2.06 -11.53
N ILE A 28 8.06 -1.95 -11.27
CA ILE A 28 9.03 -1.47 -12.27
C ILE A 28 9.60 -2.57 -13.17
N LYS A 29 9.39 -3.85 -12.81
CA LYS A 29 9.87 -5.02 -13.56
C LYS A 29 9.04 -6.27 -13.28
N GLY A 30 8.78 -7.07 -14.32
CA GLY A 30 8.13 -8.39 -14.26
C GLY A 30 6.88 -8.45 -15.16
N ASP A 31 5.87 -9.24 -14.77
CA ASP A 31 4.70 -9.50 -15.62
C ASP A 31 3.73 -8.31 -15.68
N PHE A 32 3.66 -7.49 -14.63
CA PHE A 32 2.72 -6.38 -14.49
C PHE A 32 3.41 -5.01 -14.41
N ILE A 33 4.39 -4.74 -15.29
CA ILE A 33 5.13 -3.46 -15.30
C ILE A 33 4.17 -2.27 -15.43
N GLY A 34 4.38 -1.24 -14.60
CA GLY A 34 3.57 -0.03 -14.55
C GLY A 34 2.30 -0.16 -13.72
N GLN A 35 1.96 -1.36 -13.24
CA GLN A 35 0.84 -1.55 -12.33
C GLN A 35 1.12 -0.84 -11.01
N VAL A 36 0.12 -0.08 -10.56
CA VAL A 36 0.10 0.60 -9.28
C VAL A 36 -0.78 -0.20 -8.31
N TYR A 37 -0.29 -0.38 -7.10
CA TYR A 37 -0.99 -1.03 -5.99
C TYR A 37 -1.06 -0.05 -4.83
N GLU A 38 -2.26 0.34 -4.43
CA GLU A 38 -2.47 1.18 -3.25
C GLU A 38 -2.28 0.36 -1.97
N LEU A 39 -1.58 0.92 -0.98
CA LEU A 39 -1.46 0.27 0.33
C LEU A 39 -2.63 0.73 1.21
N GLU A 40 -3.77 0.07 1.05
CA GLU A 40 -5.00 0.39 1.80
C GLU A 40 -4.99 -0.20 3.23
N ASN A 41 -4.21 -1.26 3.44
CA ASN A 41 -4.20 -2.01 4.69
C ASN A 41 -3.01 -1.63 5.58
N ASN A 42 -3.21 -1.74 6.90
CA ASN A 42 -2.12 -1.59 7.87
C ASN A 42 -1.01 -2.63 7.69
N VAL A 43 -1.33 -3.79 7.13
CA VAL A 43 -0.36 -4.84 6.81
C VAL A 43 -0.66 -5.35 5.42
N THR A 44 0.31 -5.27 4.52
CA THR A 44 0.21 -5.80 3.16
C THR A 44 1.22 -6.91 2.95
N MET A 45 0.72 -8.11 2.66
CA MET A 45 1.54 -9.29 2.42
C MET A 45 1.91 -9.40 0.95
N ILE A 46 3.18 -9.72 0.67
CA ILE A 46 3.74 -9.87 -0.68
C ILE A 46 4.33 -11.26 -0.83
N GLY A 47 4.03 -11.94 -1.95
CA GLY A 47 4.56 -13.27 -2.23
C GLY A 47 3.96 -13.91 -3.47
N ARG A 48 4.34 -15.16 -3.75
CA ARG A 48 3.81 -15.90 -4.91
C ARG A 48 2.49 -16.64 -4.65
N SER A 49 2.07 -16.76 -3.39
CA SER A 49 0.83 -17.47 -3.05
C SER A 49 -0.36 -16.56 -3.36
N ASP A 50 -1.47 -17.16 -3.73
CA ASP A 50 -2.79 -16.51 -3.79
C ASP A 50 -3.34 -16.11 -2.40
N GLU A 51 -2.76 -16.63 -1.32
CA GLU A 51 -3.09 -16.25 0.06
C GLU A 51 -2.59 -14.84 0.47
N VAL A 52 -1.80 -14.17 -0.36
CA VAL A 52 -1.26 -12.83 -0.06
C VAL A 52 -2.01 -11.75 -0.83
N GLU A 53 -1.94 -10.50 -0.34
CA GLU A 53 -2.63 -9.36 -0.96
C GLU A 53 -1.98 -8.97 -2.29
N LEU A 54 -0.65 -8.92 -2.33
CA LEU A 54 0.11 -8.60 -3.54
C LEU A 54 0.82 -9.85 -4.06
N VAL A 55 0.13 -10.53 -4.96
CA VAL A 55 0.65 -11.73 -5.63
C VAL A 55 1.64 -11.34 -6.71
N ILE A 56 2.88 -11.84 -6.61
CA ILE A 56 3.88 -11.69 -7.67
C ILE A 56 4.30 -13.08 -8.16
N SER A 57 3.95 -13.38 -9.41
CA SER A 57 4.28 -14.61 -10.12
C SER A 57 5.78 -14.68 -10.43
N GLY A 58 6.57 -15.28 -9.54
CA GLY A 58 7.99 -15.49 -9.75
C GLY A 58 8.51 -16.74 -9.06
N ILE A 59 9.30 -17.56 -9.76
CA ILE A 59 9.89 -18.78 -9.20
C ILE A 59 10.85 -18.49 -8.04
N SER A 60 11.48 -17.32 -8.03
CA SER A 60 12.39 -16.84 -6.98
C SER A 60 11.66 -16.30 -5.75
N MET A 61 10.34 -16.09 -5.83
CA MET A 61 9.55 -15.59 -4.71
C MET A 61 9.07 -16.72 -3.81
N SER A 62 9.10 -16.47 -2.51
CA SER A 62 8.47 -17.36 -1.52
C SER A 62 6.96 -17.15 -1.48
N ARG A 63 6.22 -18.14 -0.97
CA ARG A 63 4.75 -18.06 -0.80
C ARG A 63 4.34 -16.81 -0.02
N LYS A 64 5.03 -16.55 1.09
CA LYS A 64 4.97 -15.32 1.90
C LYS A 64 6.39 -14.76 1.94
N HIS A 65 6.70 -13.83 1.05
CA HIS A 65 8.06 -13.36 0.83
C HIS A 65 8.39 -12.17 1.73
N ALA A 66 7.55 -11.15 1.71
CA ALA A 66 7.72 -9.96 2.53
C ALA A 66 6.37 -9.46 3.03
N MET A 67 6.40 -8.56 3.99
CA MET A 67 5.24 -7.79 4.41
C MET A 67 5.59 -6.31 4.52
N ILE A 68 4.65 -5.45 4.20
CA ILE A 68 4.71 -4.03 4.46
C ILE A 68 3.79 -3.75 5.65
N VAL A 69 4.28 -2.99 6.62
CA VAL A 69 3.53 -2.59 7.81
C VAL A 69 3.46 -1.07 7.84
N ASP A 70 2.23 -0.57 7.85
CA ASP A 70 1.93 0.82 8.18
C ASP A 70 2.06 1.02 9.68
N ARG A 71 2.88 1.98 10.08
CA ARG A 71 3.09 2.37 11.48
C ARG A 71 2.93 3.88 11.60
N SER A 72 2.72 4.35 12.82
CA SER A 72 2.56 5.79 13.11
C SER A 72 3.72 6.66 12.64
N ASP A 73 4.90 6.08 12.44
CA ASP A 73 6.14 6.74 12.01
C ASP A 73 6.52 6.45 10.55
N GLY A 74 5.72 5.67 9.81
CA GLY A 74 5.89 5.40 8.38
C GLY A 74 5.70 3.93 7.99
N TYR A 75 6.06 3.62 6.74
CA TYR A 75 5.93 2.28 6.16
C TYR A 75 7.22 1.47 6.30
N TYR A 76 7.09 0.25 6.79
CA TYR A 76 8.22 -0.66 7.01
C TYR A 76 8.06 -1.93 6.20
N VAL A 77 9.10 -2.31 5.46
CA VAL A 77 9.15 -3.59 4.74
C VAL A 77 9.96 -4.59 5.55
N SER A 78 9.38 -5.77 5.80
CA SER A 78 10.03 -6.88 6.50
C SER A 78 10.12 -8.11 5.60
N ASP A 79 11.31 -8.67 5.45
CA ASP A 79 11.52 -9.96 4.76
C ASP A 79 11.13 -11.13 5.68
N LEU A 80 10.26 -12.01 5.19
CA LEU A 80 9.74 -13.17 5.92
C LEU A 80 10.50 -14.45 5.61
N VAL A 81 11.25 -14.49 4.49
CA VAL A 81 12.03 -15.67 4.10
C VAL A 81 13.21 -15.89 5.03
N SER A 82 13.86 -14.80 5.45
CA SER A 82 14.92 -14.86 6.46
C SER A 82 14.44 -15.40 7.81
N ILE A 83 13.19 -15.15 8.18
CA ILE A 83 12.58 -15.64 9.44
C ILE A 83 12.23 -17.13 9.38
N THR A 84 11.95 -17.67 8.20
CA THR A 84 11.55 -19.07 8.00
C THR A 84 12.71 -20.01 7.64
N ALA A 85 13.91 -19.48 7.38
CA ALA A 85 15.09 -20.29 7.06
C ALA A 85 15.64 -21.10 8.26
N VAL A 86 15.18 -20.83 9.49
CA VAL A 86 15.55 -21.60 10.68
C VAL A 86 14.57 -22.76 10.89
N GLY A 87 14.90 -23.96 10.41
CA GLY A 87 14.11 -25.16 10.76
C GLY A 87 14.28 -26.42 9.93
N SER A 88 14.90 -26.38 8.76
CA SER A 88 15.12 -27.60 7.95
C SER A 88 16.49 -28.23 8.20
N THR A 89 16.88 -28.39 9.47
CA THR A 89 17.96 -29.34 9.84
C THR A 89 17.30 -30.69 10.12
N ARG A 90 16.84 -31.37 9.06
CA ARG A 90 16.36 -32.74 9.19
C ARG A 90 17.56 -33.68 9.10
N THR A 91 18.20 -33.89 10.24
CA THR A 91 19.19 -34.94 10.45
C THR A 91 18.48 -36.29 10.49
N ARG A 92 18.57 -37.08 9.42
CA ARG A 92 18.81 -38.53 9.39
C ARG A 92 18.63 -39.10 7.99
#